data_AF-A0A4R8MLZ1-F1
#
_entry.id   AF-A0A4R8MLZ1-F1
#
_cell.length_a   1.000
_cell.length_b   1.000
_cell.length_c   1.000
_cell.angle_alpha   90.00
_cell.angle_beta   90.00
_cell.angle_gamma   90.00
#
_symmetry.space_group_name_H-M   'P 1'
#
loop_
_entity.id
_entity.type
_entity.pdbx_description
1 polymer ?
#
loop_
_entity_poly.entity_id
_entity_poly.type
_entity_poly.pdbx_seq_one_letter_code
_entity_poly.pdbx_strand_id
1 'polypeptide(L)'
;MTSGIWNKLTRITMYDLQKYKELNSLFHSFLKFTFAFIISFGLVTNCSPSQLENTCDVNSESFSKTVVAKFMLGDESHPCFSANVSNRSGFTVGGKISGLTGSGLILILNQNISLMIPSGSTEFVFPIQVPVGANYEVNFAKQADGNYCELVNSIGTVSNKNVNDIEINCQASCLNCIIFITQNGYPANIGKASNFDSFCHSDPNYPGSGNYKAMVVDGISRRASVTANTGDGQIDWVFKANQVYIRPNGTNIDTTNANGLFITSLSAPITTISSDHWTGLNLDWTSYLDGACLKWTTNATFELGNTGDAFTQDILTLTAGRGLQQCSVNRELVCVEQ
;
A
#
# COMPACT_ATOMS: atom_id res chain seq x y z
N MET A 1 116.84 -31.91 -33.23
CA MET A 1 116.33 -32.78 -34.30
C MET A 1 115.16 -32.07 -34.98
N THR A 2 115.44 -31.51 -36.16
CA THR A 2 114.50 -31.19 -37.25
C THR A 2 113.65 -32.43 -37.58
N SER A 3 112.45 -32.44 -38.17
CA SER A 3 111.55 -31.54 -38.90
C SER A 3 110.15 -32.14 -38.66
N GLY A 4 109.03 -31.45 -38.69
CA GLY A 4 108.50 -30.58 -39.72
C GLY A 4 106.98 -30.73 -39.68
N ILE A 5 106.21 -29.71 -40.00
CA ILE A 5 104.82 -29.84 -40.48
C ILE A 5 104.55 -28.60 -41.33
N TRP A 6 104.12 -28.86 -42.55
CA TRP A 6 103.87 -27.92 -43.62
C TRP A 6 102.57 -27.12 -43.38
N ASN A 7 102.65 -25.83 -43.71
CA ASN A 7 101.53 -24.91 -43.83
C ASN A 7 100.49 -25.42 -44.85
N LYS A 8 99.21 -25.38 -44.46
CA LYS A 8 98.10 -25.31 -45.42
C LYS A 8 97.06 -24.29 -44.94
N LEU A 9 97.32 -23.03 -45.28
CA LEU A 9 96.33 -21.96 -45.20
C LEU A 9 95.21 -22.22 -46.23
N THR A 10 94.01 -22.52 -45.76
CA THR A 10 92.79 -22.55 -46.57
C THR A 10 92.22 -21.14 -46.70
N ARG A 11 92.00 -20.69 -47.94
CA ARG A 11 91.34 -19.40 -48.25
C ARG A 11 89.86 -19.48 -47.86
N ILE A 12 89.42 -18.55 -47.02
CA ILE A 12 88.01 -18.27 -46.72
C ILE A 12 87.40 -17.60 -47.97
N THR A 13 86.32 -18.15 -48.51
CA THR A 13 85.64 -17.59 -49.70
C THR A 13 84.53 -16.62 -49.28
N MET A 14 84.10 -15.72 -50.19
CA MET A 14 82.95 -14.82 -49.92
C MET A 14 81.67 -15.59 -49.56
N TYR A 15 81.52 -16.82 -50.02
CA TYR A 15 80.40 -17.71 -49.69
C TYR A 15 80.43 -18.12 -48.20
N ASP A 16 81.62 -18.38 -47.63
CA ASP A 16 81.79 -18.72 -46.21
C ASP A 16 81.45 -17.54 -45.29
N LEU A 17 81.78 -16.31 -45.71
CA LEU A 17 81.46 -15.07 -44.99
C LEU A 17 79.94 -14.78 -44.97
N GLN A 18 79.23 -15.11 -46.04
CA GLN A 18 77.78 -14.88 -46.15
C GLN A 18 76.98 -15.86 -45.28
N LYS A 19 77.42 -17.13 -45.23
CA LYS A 19 76.88 -18.15 -44.32
C LYS A 19 77.11 -17.81 -42.85
N TYR A 20 78.26 -17.21 -42.51
CA TYR A 20 78.54 -16.75 -41.15
C TYR A 20 77.63 -15.56 -40.74
N LYS A 21 77.30 -14.67 -41.67
CA LYS A 21 76.37 -13.55 -41.44
C LYS A 21 74.93 -14.01 -41.20
N GLU A 22 74.45 -14.97 -41.98
CA GLU A 22 73.14 -15.62 -41.81
C GLU A 22 73.06 -16.38 -40.48
N LEU A 23 74.10 -17.15 -40.14
CA LEU A 23 74.17 -17.90 -38.88
C LEU A 23 74.19 -16.98 -37.66
N ASN A 24 74.89 -15.85 -37.73
CA ASN A 24 74.95 -14.86 -36.64
C ASN A 24 73.65 -14.07 -36.49
N SER A 25 72.92 -13.82 -37.59
CA SER A 25 71.58 -13.21 -37.59
C SER A 25 70.55 -14.14 -36.93
N LEU A 26 70.54 -15.42 -37.32
CA LEU A 26 69.71 -16.45 -36.70
C LEU A 26 70.05 -16.65 -35.22
N PHE A 27 71.33 -16.63 -34.85
CA PHE A 27 71.77 -16.75 -33.46
C PHE A 27 71.35 -15.54 -32.60
N HIS A 28 71.47 -14.31 -33.13
CA HIS A 28 70.99 -13.12 -32.43
C HIS A 28 69.46 -13.06 -32.31
N SER A 29 68.73 -13.55 -33.32
CA SER A 29 67.27 -13.67 -33.26
C SER A 29 66.83 -14.73 -32.25
N PHE A 30 67.50 -15.88 -32.20
CA PHE A 30 67.24 -16.94 -31.21
C PHE A 30 67.58 -16.48 -29.78
N LEU A 31 68.70 -15.78 -29.58
CA LEU A 31 69.10 -15.24 -28.28
C LEU A 31 68.14 -14.16 -27.77
N LYS A 32 67.60 -13.32 -28.66
CA LYS A 32 66.54 -12.36 -28.31
C LYS A 32 65.22 -13.04 -27.99
N PHE A 33 64.86 -14.10 -28.72
CA PHE A 33 63.62 -14.85 -28.46
C PHE A 33 63.70 -15.64 -27.15
N THR A 34 64.84 -16.26 -26.82
CA THR A 34 65.03 -16.97 -25.55
C THR A 34 65.14 -16.02 -24.38
N PHE A 35 65.77 -14.84 -24.51
CA PHE A 35 65.80 -13.83 -23.44
C PHE A 35 64.43 -13.19 -23.21
N ALA A 36 63.65 -12.95 -24.28
CA ALA A 36 62.26 -12.48 -24.16
C ALA A 36 61.34 -13.55 -23.54
N PHE A 37 61.54 -14.83 -23.85
CA PHE A 37 60.79 -15.93 -23.25
C PHE A 37 61.18 -16.16 -21.78
N ILE A 38 62.46 -16.02 -21.41
CA ILE A 38 62.92 -16.13 -20.01
C ILE A 38 62.43 -14.93 -19.17
N ILE A 39 62.39 -13.71 -19.72
CA ILE A 39 61.82 -12.54 -19.01
C ILE A 39 60.29 -12.66 -18.93
N SER A 40 59.63 -13.17 -19.98
CA SER A 40 58.18 -13.40 -19.98
C SER A 40 57.75 -14.55 -19.07
N PHE A 41 58.60 -15.56 -18.82
CA PHE A 41 58.29 -16.68 -17.92
C PHE A 41 58.75 -16.39 -16.48
N GLY A 42 59.82 -15.62 -16.29
CA GLY A 42 60.30 -15.17 -14.98
C GLY A 42 59.40 -14.16 -14.27
N LEU A 43 58.48 -13.52 -15.00
CA LEU A 43 57.42 -12.67 -14.42
C LEU A 43 56.15 -13.44 -14.01
N VAL A 44 56.07 -14.75 -14.27
CA VAL A 44 54.85 -15.56 -13.98
C VAL A 44 55.08 -16.70 -12.97
N THR A 45 56.31 -16.88 -12.45
CA THR A 45 56.62 -17.96 -11.48
C THR A 45 56.93 -17.49 -10.06
N ASN A 46 56.57 -16.24 -9.70
CA ASN A 46 56.66 -15.74 -8.32
C ASN A 46 55.35 -15.09 -7.83
N CYS A 47 54.20 -15.53 -8.34
CA CYS A 47 52.95 -15.30 -7.61
C CYS A 47 52.79 -16.39 -6.55
N SER A 48 53.43 -16.21 -5.39
CA SER A 48 52.76 -16.61 -4.16
C SER A 48 51.41 -15.88 -4.15
N PRO A 49 50.30 -16.49 -3.65
CA PRO A 49 49.09 -15.73 -3.45
C PRO A 49 49.48 -14.48 -2.65
N SER A 50 49.22 -13.29 -3.19
CA SER A 50 49.43 -12.07 -2.44
C SER A 50 48.70 -12.26 -1.12
N GLN A 51 49.45 -12.23 0.00
CA GLN A 51 48.82 -12.06 1.31
C GLN A 51 47.83 -10.90 1.15
N LEU A 52 46.63 -11.02 1.69
CA LEU A 52 45.57 -10.05 1.47
C LEU A 52 46.07 -8.69 2.01
N GLU A 53 46.66 -7.86 1.15
CA GLU A 53 47.33 -6.61 1.55
C GLU A 53 46.26 -5.55 1.78
N ASN A 54 45.71 -5.48 2.98
CA ASN A 54 44.67 -4.53 3.34
C ASN A 54 44.79 -4.14 4.80
N THR A 55 44.27 -2.97 5.16
CA THR A 55 44.34 -2.42 6.54
C THR A 55 43.57 -3.24 7.58
N CYS A 56 42.95 -4.35 7.16
CA CYS A 56 42.16 -5.25 7.98
C CYS A 56 42.78 -6.61 8.27
N ASP A 57 43.90 -6.94 7.61
CA ASP A 57 44.64 -8.16 7.89
C ASP A 57 45.81 -7.83 8.82
N VAL A 58 45.76 -8.35 10.05
CA VAL A 58 46.80 -8.13 11.09
C VAL A 58 48.19 -8.56 10.65
N ASN A 59 48.29 -9.43 9.64
CA ASN A 59 49.56 -9.92 9.11
C ASN A 59 50.05 -9.14 7.88
N SER A 60 49.31 -8.10 7.44
CA SER A 60 49.69 -7.27 6.29
C SER A 60 50.58 -6.08 6.67
N GLU A 61 51.41 -5.63 5.72
CA GLU A 61 52.22 -4.43 5.90
C GLU A 61 51.34 -3.17 6.01
N SER A 62 50.22 -3.16 5.29
CA SER A 62 49.21 -2.11 5.32
C SER A 62 48.56 -1.92 6.69
N PHE A 63 48.29 -3.00 7.44
CA PHE A 63 47.82 -2.91 8.82
C PHE A 63 48.87 -2.27 9.73
N SER A 64 50.12 -2.74 9.65
CA SER A 64 51.21 -2.19 10.46
C SER A 64 51.42 -0.69 10.23
N LYS A 65 51.46 -0.25 8.97
CA LYS A 65 51.59 1.16 8.60
C LYS A 65 50.43 2.01 9.12
N THR A 66 49.21 1.48 9.07
CA THR A 66 48.00 2.17 9.53
C THR A 66 48.00 2.35 11.04
N VAL A 67 48.37 1.31 11.81
CA VAL A 67 48.45 1.38 13.28
C VAL A 67 49.47 2.43 13.72
N VAL A 68 50.64 2.48 13.08
CA VAL A 68 51.67 3.48 13.39
C VAL A 68 51.19 4.89 13.07
N ALA A 69 50.57 5.11 11.90
CA ALA A 69 50.03 6.41 11.53
C ALA A 69 48.95 6.90 12.52
N LYS A 70 48.05 6.01 12.95
CA LYS A 70 47.02 6.33 13.94
C LYS A 70 47.60 6.66 15.31
N PHE A 71 48.60 5.91 15.76
CA PHE A 71 49.31 6.20 17.01
C PHE A 71 49.96 7.59 16.99
N MET A 72 50.58 7.98 15.87
CA MET A 72 51.19 9.31 15.71
C MET A 72 50.16 10.44 15.66
N LEU A 73 48.95 10.15 15.20
CA LEU A 73 47.85 11.11 15.07
C LEU A 73 46.90 11.13 16.27
N GLY A 74 47.09 10.25 17.26
CA GLY A 74 46.18 10.12 18.41
C GLY A 74 44.78 9.60 18.03
N ASP A 75 44.67 8.88 16.91
CA ASP A 75 43.40 8.31 16.43
C ASP A 75 43.15 6.94 17.08
N GLU A 76 42.14 6.84 17.95
CA GLU A 76 41.75 5.61 18.64
C GLU A 76 40.80 4.71 17.81
N SER A 77 40.46 5.09 16.57
CA SER A 77 39.54 4.33 15.75
C SER A 77 40.14 2.98 15.28
N HIS A 78 39.30 1.96 15.17
CA HIS A 78 39.73 0.61 14.79
C HIS A 78 40.35 0.61 13.35
N PRO A 79 41.52 -0.03 13.12
CA PRO A 79 42.23 0.00 11.83
C PRO A 79 41.47 -0.72 10.70
N CYS A 80 40.63 -1.68 11.08
CA CYS A 80 39.54 -2.14 10.22
C CYS A 80 38.33 -1.22 10.34
N PHE A 81 37.95 -0.57 9.24
CA PHE A 81 36.56 -0.23 9.01
C PHE A 81 35.95 -1.35 8.18
N SER A 82 35.00 -2.10 8.73
CA SER A 82 34.27 -3.09 7.93
C SER A 82 33.48 -2.35 6.86
N ALA A 83 33.95 -2.41 5.61
CA ALA A 83 33.21 -1.88 4.48
C ALA A 83 31.94 -2.69 4.16
N ASN A 84 31.55 -3.70 4.97
CA ASN A 84 30.27 -4.40 4.86
C ASN A 84 29.84 -5.17 6.11
N VAL A 85 29.99 -4.55 7.29
CA VAL A 85 29.09 -4.80 8.42
C VAL A 85 28.91 -3.45 9.09
N SER A 86 28.11 -2.58 8.47
CA SER A 86 27.22 -1.84 9.32
C SER A 86 26.44 -2.90 10.08
N ASN A 87 26.81 -3.12 11.34
CA ASN A 87 25.83 -3.42 12.35
C ASN A 87 24.96 -2.16 12.47
N ARG A 88 24.23 -1.81 11.38
CA ARG A 88 23.03 -1.02 11.52
C ARG A 88 22.13 -2.00 12.23
N SER A 89 22.16 -1.95 13.56
CA SER A 89 21.07 -2.44 14.37
C SER A 89 19.82 -1.90 13.69
N GLY A 90 19.09 -2.80 13.05
CA GLY A 90 17.80 -2.44 12.52
C GLY A 90 16.79 -2.69 13.63
N PHE A 91 15.76 -1.88 13.66
CA PHE A 91 14.70 -1.98 14.65
C PHE A 91 13.40 -2.37 13.95
N THR A 92 12.56 -3.09 14.66
CA THR A 92 11.27 -3.50 14.12
C THR A 92 10.33 -2.30 14.08
N VAL A 93 9.40 -2.35 13.13
CA VAL A 93 8.29 -1.40 13.02
C VAL A 93 7.01 -2.17 13.31
N GLY A 94 6.24 -1.68 14.26
CA GLY A 94 5.03 -2.32 14.76
C GLY A 94 4.15 -1.34 15.52
N GLY A 95 3.06 -1.86 16.07
CA GLY A 95 2.05 -1.03 16.70
C GLY A 95 0.90 -1.81 17.30
N LYS A 96 -0.08 -1.07 17.81
CA LYS A 96 -1.30 -1.61 18.40
C LYS A 96 -2.46 -1.51 17.42
N ILE A 97 -3.38 -2.45 17.55
CA ILE A 97 -4.60 -2.53 16.75
C ILE A 97 -5.79 -2.53 17.70
N SER A 98 -6.77 -1.67 17.44
CA SER A 98 -8.02 -1.60 18.17
C SER A 98 -9.19 -1.87 17.23
N GLY A 99 -10.20 -2.60 17.71
CA GLY A 99 -11.47 -2.81 16.99
C GLY A 99 -11.43 -3.66 15.72
N LEU A 100 -10.33 -4.37 15.43
CA LEU A 100 -10.23 -5.22 14.23
C LEU A 100 -11.04 -6.51 14.39
N THR A 101 -12.27 -6.51 13.88
CA THR A 101 -13.14 -7.69 13.81
C THR A 101 -13.15 -8.32 12.40
N GLY A 102 -12.77 -7.55 11.40
CA GLY A 102 -12.77 -7.89 9.99
C GLY A 102 -11.56 -8.73 9.60
N SER A 103 -11.69 -9.46 8.49
CA SER A 103 -10.63 -10.34 7.99
C SER A 103 -9.93 -9.76 6.77
N GLY A 104 -8.73 -10.25 6.45
CA GLY A 104 -8.03 -9.86 5.22
C GLY A 104 -7.37 -8.48 5.25
N LEU A 105 -7.14 -7.88 6.42
CA LEU A 105 -6.33 -6.68 6.56
C LEU A 105 -4.89 -6.96 6.11
N ILE A 106 -4.34 -6.11 5.24
CA ILE A 106 -2.94 -6.20 4.80
C ILE A 106 -2.30 -4.82 4.95
N LEU A 107 -1.23 -4.74 5.74
CA LEU A 107 -0.38 -3.57 5.86
C LEU A 107 0.79 -3.65 4.88
N ILE A 108 1.33 -2.51 4.47
CA ILE A 108 2.53 -2.42 3.65
C ILE A 108 3.51 -1.41 4.25
N LEU A 109 4.75 -1.83 4.43
CA LEU A 109 5.86 -1.02 4.91
C LEU A 109 6.74 -0.58 3.74
N ASN A 110 6.96 0.73 3.63
CA ASN A 110 7.82 1.35 2.61
C ASN A 110 7.51 0.85 1.19
N GLN A 111 6.22 0.62 0.90
CA GLN A 111 5.67 0.17 -0.39
C GLN A 111 6.21 -1.19 -0.91
N ASN A 112 6.94 -1.94 -0.08
CA ASN A 112 7.64 -3.14 -0.52
C ASN A 112 7.30 -4.39 0.30
N ILE A 113 7.00 -4.23 1.58
CA ILE A 113 6.88 -5.37 2.50
C ILE A 113 5.46 -5.43 3.03
N SER A 114 4.71 -6.42 2.57
CA SER A 114 3.33 -6.65 3.00
C SER A 114 3.27 -7.55 4.23
N LEU A 115 2.33 -7.25 5.14
CA LEU A 115 2.04 -8.02 6.34
C LEU A 115 0.53 -8.26 6.42
N MET A 116 0.11 -9.51 6.35
CA MET A 116 -1.28 -9.90 6.58
C MET A 116 -1.57 -9.92 8.08
N ILE A 117 -2.66 -9.29 8.49
CA ILE A 117 -3.09 -9.21 9.89
C ILE A 117 -4.36 -10.06 10.06
N PRO A 118 -4.32 -11.10 10.91
CA PRO A 118 -5.51 -11.87 11.26
C PRO A 118 -6.59 -11.02 11.95
N SER A 119 -7.86 -11.35 11.74
CA SER A 119 -8.97 -10.78 12.51
C SER A 119 -8.77 -11.00 14.02
N GLY A 120 -9.15 -10.02 14.84
CA GLY A 120 -9.00 -10.06 16.30
C GLY A 120 -7.59 -9.75 16.80
N SER A 121 -6.63 -9.48 15.91
CA SER A 121 -5.28 -9.07 16.31
C SER A 121 -5.32 -7.73 17.06
N THR A 122 -4.54 -7.63 18.13
CA THR A 122 -4.40 -6.42 18.96
C THR A 122 -3.07 -5.70 18.78
N GLU A 123 -2.14 -6.32 18.06
CA GLU A 123 -0.81 -5.79 17.77
C GLU A 123 -0.31 -6.32 16.43
N PHE A 124 0.66 -5.62 15.84
CA PHE A 124 1.39 -6.09 14.67
C PHE A 124 2.86 -5.71 14.76
N VAL A 125 3.71 -6.51 14.13
CA VAL A 125 5.14 -6.21 13.95
C VAL A 125 5.55 -6.73 12.58
N PHE A 126 6.19 -5.89 11.76
CA PHE A 126 6.82 -6.35 10.52
C PHE A 126 8.02 -7.25 10.85
N PRO A 127 8.18 -8.40 10.19
CA PRO A 127 9.25 -9.37 10.52
C PRO A 127 10.65 -8.90 10.06
N ILE A 128 10.75 -7.69 9.49
CA ILE A 128 11.99 -7.12 8.98
C ILE A 128 12.49 -6.00 9.89
N GLN A 129 13.81 -5.90 9.99
CA GLN A 129 14.44 -4.82 10.72
C GLN A 129 14.72 -3.66 9.76
N VAL A 130 14.22 -2.48 10.09
CA VAL A 130 14.49 -1.25 9.34
C VAL A 130 15.75 -0.60 9.93
N PRO A 131 16.76 -0.27 9.12
CA PRO A 131 18.03 0.23 9.66
C PRO A 131 17.91 1.61 10.33
N VAL A 132 18.69 1.88 11.39
CA VAL A 132 18.75 3.22 12.02
C VAL A 132 18.98 4.33 10.99
N GLY A 133 18.26 5.43 11.15
CA GLY A 133 18.28 6.59 10.27
C GLY A 133 17.47 6.44 8.98
N ALA A 134 16.93 5.25 8.69
CA ALA A 134 16.00 5.07 7.57
C ALA A 134 14.59 5.49 7.96
N ASN A 135 13.85 6.02 6.98
CA ASN A 135 12.43 6.33 7.15
C ASN A 135 11.58 5.06 7.10
N TYR A 136 10.49 5.09 7.84
CA TYR A 136 9.40 4.13 7.73
C TYR A 136 8.12 4.85 7.35
N GLU A 137 7.31 4.20 6.54
CA GLU A 137 5.96 4.57 6.17
C GLU A 137 5.12 3.29 6.12
N VAL A 138 4.11 3.22 6.97
CA VAL A 138 3.12 2.13 6.99
C VAL A 138 1.85 2.63 6.31
N ASN A 139 1.34 1.85 5.37
CA ASN A 139 0.07 2.08 4.70
C ASN A 139 -0.79 0.82 4.73
N PHE A 140 -2.07 0.95 4.39
CA PHE A 140 -2.93 -0.19 4.10
C PHE A 140 -2.70 -0.63 2.65
N ALA A 141 -2.26 -1.87 2.44
CA ALA A 141 -2.31 -2.52 1.12
C ALA A 141 -3.72 -2.98 0.78
N LYS A 142 -4.45 -3.45 1.81
CA LYS A 142 -5.87 -3.81 1.75
C LYS A 142 -6.50 -3.53 3.12
N GLN A 143 -7.66 -2.87 3.14
CA GLN A 143 -8.49 -2.72 4.34
C GLN A 143 -9.10 -4.07 4.76
N ALA A 144 -9.48 -4.20 6.04
CA ALA A 144 -10.12 -5.42 6.53
C ALA A 144 -11.58 -5.49 6.06
N ASP A 145 -12.03 -6.63 5.57
CA ASP A 145 -13.42 -6.81 5.18
C ASP A 145 -14.33 -6.68 6.42
N GLY A 146 -15.33 -5.79 6.36
CA GLY A 146 -16.24 -5.52 7.49
C GLY A 146 -15.70 -4.52 8.50
N ASN A 147 -14.51 -3.93 8.28
CA ASN A 147 -14.02 -2.80 9.06
C ASN A 147 -13.44 -1.69 8.18
N TYR A 148 -13.49 -0.46 8.68
CA TYR A 148 -12.66 0.64 8.20
C TYR A 148 -11.64 0.97 9.27
N CYS A 149 -10.36 0.91 8.92
CA CYS A 149 -9.25 1.15 9.83
C CYS A 149 -8.49 2.43 9.46
N GLU A 150 -8.13 3.22 10.46
CA GLU A 150 -7.30 4.42 10.32
C GLU A 150 -5.92 4.19 10.93
N LEU A 151 -4.90 4.84 10.36
CA LEU A 151 -3.51 4.79 10.83
C LEU A 151 -3.15 6.09 11.55
N VAL A 152 -2.50 5.96 12.70
CA VAL A 152 -1.90 7.07 13.45
C VAL A 152 -0.41 6.79 13.66
N ASN A 153 0.42 7.84 13.56
CA ASN A 153 1.88 7.76 13.66
C ASN A 153 2.54 6.79 12.64
N SER A 154 1.95 6.65 11.45
CA SER A 154 2.42 5.66 10.47
C SER A 154 3.68 6.04 9.69
N ILE A 155 4.20 7.26 9.88
CA ILE A 155 5.38 7.78 9.18
C ILE A 155 6.39 8.28 10.20
N GLY A 156 7.67 7.98 10.00
CA GLY A 156 8.75 8.51 10.83
C GLY A 156 10.13 8.02 10.40
N THR A 157 11.10 8.16 11.30
CA THR A 157 12.47 7.68 11.12
C THR A 157 12.83 6.69 12.23
N VAL A 158 13.49 5.60 11.86
CA VAL A 158 13.94 4.61 12.83
C VAL A 158 15.14 5.16 13.61
N SER A 159 14.98 5.22 14.92
CA SER A 159 16.02 5.60 15.87
C SER A 159 16.65 4.36 16.50
N ASN A 160 17.40 4.50 17.60
CA ASN A 160 18.05 3.38 18.28
C ASN A 160 17.08 2.52 19.14
N LYS A 161 15.82 2.35 18.72
CA LYS A 161 14.79 1.54 19.38
C LYS A 161 13.71 1.06 18.41
N ASN A 162 13.00 0.00 18.79
CA ASN A 162 11.79 -0.47 18.08
C ASN A 162 10.72 0.63 18.04
N VAL A 163 10.08 0.76 16.88
CA VAL A 163 8.92 1.61 16.66
C VAL A 163 7.70 0.77 17.00
N ASN A 164 6.99 1.12 18.07
CA ASN A 164 5.86 0.37 18.62
C ASN A 164 4.65 1.29 18.92
N ASP A 165 4.68 2.53 18.43
CA ASP A 165 3.73 3.63 18.71
C ASP A 165 2.80 3.94 17.52
N ILE A 166 2.82 3.09 16.49
CA ILE A 166 1.82 3.11 15.42
C ILE A 166 0.50 2.58 15.99
N GLU A 167 -0.60 3.27 15.69
CA GLU A 167 -1.94 2.81 16.07
C GLU A 167 -2.78 2.55 14.83
N ILE A 168 -3.49 1.43 14.85
CA ILE A 168 -4.52 1.09 13.86
C ILE A 168 -5.86 1.08 14.59
N ASN A 169 -6.75 2.00 14.25
CA ASN A 169 -8.06 2.13 14.86
C ASN A 169 -9.13 1.69 13.88
N CYS A 170 -9.70 0.50 14.09
CA CYS A 170 -10.71 -0.08 13.24
C CYS A 170 -12.12 0.08 13.83
N GLN A 171 -13.08 0.36 12.96
CA GLN A 171 -14.51 0.38 13.28
C GLN A 171 -15.25 -0.52 12.30
N ALA A 172 -16.35 -1.15 12.73
CA ALA A 172 -17.15 -1.99 11.83
C ALA A 172 -17.70 -1.14 10.65
N SER A 173 -17.42 -1.58 9.42
CA SER A 173 -17.88 -0.93 8.19
C SER A 173 -17.84 -1.87 7.00
N CYS A 174 -18.88 -1.90 6.20
CA CYS A 174 -18.80 -2.43 4.85
C CYS A 174 -17.79 -1.60 4.01
N LEU A 175 -16.88 -2.25 3.26
CA LEU A 175 -15.90 -1.58 2.38
C LEU A 175 -16.42 -1.35 0.96
N ASN A 176 -17.40 -2.15 0.54
CA ASN A 176 -18.21 -1.94 -0.65
C ASN A 176 -19.66 -2.17 -0.21
N CYS A 177 -20.22 -1.15 0.43
CA CYS A 177 -21.52 -1.26 1.07
C CYS A 177 -22.61 -1.52 0.03
N ILE A 178 -23.42 -2.53 0.26
CA ILE A 178 -24.53 -2.83 -0.62
C ILE A 178 -25.66 -1.83 -0.41
N ILE A 179 -26.17 -1.26 -1.50
CA ILE A 179 -27.46 -0.57 -1.54
C ILE A 179 -28.40 -1.35 -2.43
N PHE A 180 -29.63 -1.56 -1.98
CA PHE A 180 -30.69 -2.09 -2.82
C PHE A 180 -32.02 -1.36 -2.57
N ILE A 181 -32.93 -1.46 -3.54
CA ILE A 181 -34.32 -1.05 -3.37
C ILE A 181 -35.16 -2.28 -3.00
N THR A 182 -36.07 -2.16 -2.05
CA THR A 182 -36.98 -3.24 -1.69
C THR A 182 -37.84 -3.65 -2.88
N GLN A 183 -38.18 -4.94 -2.97
CA GLN A 183 -39.15 -5.43 -3.93
C GLN A 183 -40.57 -4.97 -3.58
N ASN A 184 -40.88 -4.92 -2.28
CA ASN A 184 -42.19 -4.53 -1.80
C ASN A 184 -42.24 -3.05 -1.41
N GLY A 185 -43.46 -2.51 -1.45
CA GLY A 185 -43.77 -1.24 -0.80
C GLY A 185 -44.22 -1.44 0.65
N TYR A 186 -43.77 -0.55 1.54
CA TYR A 186 -44.05 -0.57 2.97
C TYR A 186 -44.87 0.65 3.44
N PRO A 187 -45.69 0.50 4.49
CA PRO A 187 -46.55 1.58 4.98
C PRO A 187 -45.76 2.61 5.80
N ALA A 188 -46.27 3.85 5.84
CA ALA A 188 -45.65 4.96 6.59
C ALA A 188 -45.84 4.87 8.12
N ASN A 189 -46.95 4.33 8.62
CA ASN A 189 -47.31 4.34 10.05
C ASN A 189 -46.58 3.26 10.88
N ILE A 190 -45.31 3.48 11.14
CA ILE A 190 -44.43 2.54 11.85
C ILE A 190 -43.84 3.10 13.15
N GLY A 191 -44.21 4.34 13.51
CA GLY A 191 -43.84 5.04 14.73
C GLY A 191 -42.64 5.97 14.62
N LYS A 192 -41.60 5.60 13.85
CA LYS A 192 -40.40 6.44 13.61
C LYS A 192 -39.57 5.92 12.44
N ALA A 193 -38.71 6.76 11.88
CA ALA A 193 -37.91 6.43 10.71
C ALA A 193 -37.01 5.19 10.90
N SER A 194 -36.36 5.05 12.06
CA SER A 194 -35.46 3.91 12.32
C SER A 194 -36.15 2.54 12.30
N ASN A 195 -37.47 2.48 12.42
CA ASN A 195 -38.20 1.20 12.41
C ASN A 195 -38.30 0.60 11.00
N PHE A 196 -38.06 1.38 9.93
CA PHE A 196 -38.06 0.89 8.55
C PHE A 196 -36.93 -0.12 8.29
N ASP A 197 -35.87 -0.09 9.10
CA ASP A 197 -34.72 -0.99 8.97
C ASP A 197 -35.13 -2.47 9.05
N SER A 198 -36.15 -2.78 9.84
CA SER A 198 -36.67 -4.16 9.97
C SER A 198 -37.20 -4.68 8.63
N PHE A 199 -37.77 -3.82 7.79
CA PHE A 199 -38.27 -4.20 6.48
C PHE A 199 -37.14 -4.53 5.51
N CYS A 200 -36.02 -3.80 5.56
CA CYS A 200 -34.84 -4.11 4.75
C CYS A 200 -34.35 -5.55 4.95
N HIS A 201 -34.43 -6.10 6.17
CA HIS A 201 -33.99 -7.47 6.46
C HIS A 201 -35.03 -8.53 6.09
N SER A 202 -36.31 -8.14 5.98
CA SER A 202 -37.42 -9.04 5.67
C SER A 202 -37.80 -9.06 4.18
N ASP A 203 -37.34 -8.07 3.41
CA ASP A 203 -37.70 -7.93 2.00
C ASP A 203 -37.03 -9.02 1.14
N PRO A 204 -37.69 -9.54 0.10
CA PRO A 204 -37.09 -10.53 -0.80
C PRO A 204 -35.81 -10.09 -1.51
N ASN A 205 -35.57 -8.79 -1.70
CA ASN A 205 -34.33 -8.28 -2.28
C ASN A 205 -33.16 -8.19 -1.28
N TYR A 206 -33.37 -8.56 -0.01
CA TYR A 206 -32.31 -8.63 0.98
C TYR A 206 -31.18 -9.57 0.50
N PRO A 207 -29.90 -9.13 0.47
CA PRO A 207 -28.79 -9.92 -0.05
C PRO A 207 -28.45 -11.20 0.72
N GLY A 208 -29.07 -11.45 1.88
CA GLY A 208 -28.87 -12.64 2.70
C GLY A 208 -27.90 -12.45 3.87
N SER A 209 -27.08 -11.40 3.85
CA SER A 209 -26.18 -11.03 4.96
C SER A 209 -26.00 -9.52 5.08
N GLY A 210 -25.54 -9.07 6.24
CA GLY A 210 -25.29 -7.66 6.54
C GLY A 210 -26.43 -7.02 7.35
N ASN A 211 -26.14 -5.90 7.98
CA ASN A 211 -27.16 -5.09 8.65
C ASN A 211 -27.50 -3.91 7.74
N TYR A 212 -28.79 -3.60 7.61
CA TYR A 212 -29.25 -2.54 6.70
C TYR A 212 -30.09 -1.51 7.43
N LYS A 213 -29.91 -0.26 7.03
CA LYS A 213 -30.80 0.84 7.42
C LYS A 213 -31.56 1.37 6.21
N ALA A 214 -32.81 1.74 6.41
CA ALA A 214 -33.59 2.41 5.37
C ALA A 214 -33.23 3.90 5.32
N MET A 215 -33.00 4.43 4.12
CA MET A 215 -32.74 5.85 3.84
C MET A 215 -34.02 6.69 3.98
N VAL A 216 -34.54 6.73 5.20
CA VAL A 216 -35.75 7.45 5.59
C VAL A 216 -35.43 8.31 6.80
N VAL A 217 -35.87 9.55 6.85
CA VAL A 217 -35.60 10.48 7.95
C VAL A 217 -36.91 11.02 8.55
N ASP A 218 -36.84 11.44 9.81
CA ASP A 218 -37.92 12.17 10.50
C ASP A 218 -37.41 13.40 11.27
N GLY A 219 -36.11 13.65 11.20
CA GLY A 219 -35.43 14.73 11.92
C GLY A 219 -35.22 14.49 13.41
N ILE A 220 -35.75 13.39 13.98
CA ILE A 220 -35.67 13.04 15.41
C ILE A 220 -34.91 11.74 15.61
N SER A 221 -35.45 10.62 15.13
CA SER A 221 -34.84 9.30 15.23
C SER A 221 -33.76 9.09 14.18
N ARG A 222 -33.91 9.74 13.02
CA ARG A 222 -32.92 9.71 11.95
C ARG A 222 -32.85 11.03 11.19
N ARG A 223 -31.63 11.50 10.91
CA ARG A 223 -31.36 12.75 10.18
C ARG A 223 -30.03 12.67 9.43
N ALA A 224 -30.03 13.12 8.18
CA ALA A 224 -28.86 13.18 7.32
C ALA A 224 -28.05 14.47 7.49
N SER A 225 -28.73 15.61 7.63
CA SER A 225 -28.09 16.91 7.75
C SER A 225 -29.00 17.91 8.45
N VAL A 226 -28.42 18.88 9.17
CA VAL A 226 -29.12 20.06 9.68
C VAL A 226 -29.06 21.18 8.65
N THR A 227 -27.89 21.40 8.07
CA THR A 227 -27.62 22.41 7.03
C THR A 227 -27.65 21.77 5.65
N ALA A 228 -28.17 22.47 4.65
CA ALA A 228 -28.25 21.98 3.26
C ALA A 228 -26.91 21.40 2.77
N ASN A 229 -26.96 20.17 2.26
CA ASN A 229 -25.86 19.44 1.62
C ASN A 229 -24.56 19.33 2.44
N THR A 230 -24.60 19.51 3.76
CA THR A 230 -23.39 19.57 4.59
C THR A 230 -23.08 18.22 5.24
N GLY A 231 -24.09 17.49 5.71
CA GLY A 231 -23.94 16.26 6.50
C GLY A 231 -23.65 16.53 7.98
N ASP A 232 -23.99 17.72 8.48
CA ASP A 232 -23.78 18.11 9.87
C ASP A 232 -24.92 17.66 10.79
N GLY A 233 -24.60 17.36 12.04
CA GLY A 233 -25.61 16.99 13.04
C GLY A 233 -26.40 15.72 12.68
N GLN A 234 -25.74 14.74 12.06
CA GLN A 234 -26.34 13.44 11.75
C GLN A 234 -26.88 12.72 12.99
N ILE A 235 -28.04 12.07 12.84
CA ILE A 235 -28.58 11.15 13.84
C ILE A 235 -28.86 9.84 13.13
N ASP A 236 -28.26 8.76 13.62
CA ASP A 236 -28.46 7.40 13.11
C ASP A 236 -28.45 7.31 11.57
N TRP A 237 -27.53 8.07 10.95
CA TRP A 237 -27.50 8.22 9.50
C TRP A 237 -27.08 6.93 8.81
N VAL A 238 -27.54 6.77 7.56
CA VAL A 238 -27.42 5.51 6.82
C VAL A 238 -26.14 5.41 5.99
N PHE A 239 -25.63 6.54 5.51
CA PHE A 239 -24.44 6.58 4.67
C PHE A 239 -23.21 6.97 5.47
N LYS A 240 -22.11 6.25 5.23
CA LYS A 240 -20.82 6.45 5.91
C LYS A 240 -19.94 7.36 5.08
N ALA A 241 -19.00 8.04 5.74
CA ALA A 241 -18.05 8.93 5.09
C ALA A 241 -17.07 8.16 4.18
N ASN A 242 -16.76 8.74 3.01
CA ASN A 242 -15.76 8.22 2.06
C ASN A 242 -15.96 6.75 1.67
N GLN A 243 -17.23 6.33 1.58
CA GLN A 243 -17.59 4.93 1.45
C GLN A 243 -18.12 4.64 0.05
N VAL A 244 -17.59 3.58 -0.57
CA VAL A 244 -18.06 3.07 -1.86
C VAL A 244 -19.35 2.29 -1.63
N TYR A 245 -20.36 2.60 -2.45
CA TYR A 245 -21.63 1.90 -2.46
C TYR A 245 -21.88 1.20 -3.79
N ILE A 246 -22.33 -0.05 -3.73
CA ILE A 246 -22.54 -0.92 -4.88
C ILE A 246 -23.93 -1.54 -4.87
N ARG A 247 -24.43 -1.93 -6.02
CA ARG A 247 -25.61 -2.82 -6.13
C ARG A 247 -25.21 -4.25 -5.75
N PRO A 248 -26.17 -5.13 -5.37
CA PRO A 248 -25.88 -6.54 -5.08
C PRO A 248 -25.17 -7.30 -6.21
N ASN A 249 -25.29 -6.83 -7.46
CA ASN A 249 -24.61 -7.42 -8.62
C ASN A 249 -23.15 -6.92 -8.82
N GLY A 250 -22.62 -6.10 -7.91
CA GLY A 250 -21.26 -5.55 -7.98
C GLY A 250 -21.12 -4.27 -8.81
N THR A 251 -22.20 -3.72 -9.37
CA THR A 251 -22.10 -2.43 -10.08
C THR A 251 -21.88 -1.29 -9.10
N ASN A 252 -20.87 -0.45 -9.36
CA ASN A 252 -20.62 0.76 -8.58
C ASN A 252 -21.76 1.79 -8.76
N ILE A 253 -22.30 2.30 -7.65
CA ILE A 253 -23.30 3.38 -7.63
C ILE A 253 -22.55 4.70 -7.54
N ASP A 254 -21.87 4.94 -6.42
CA ASP A 254 -20.91 6.04 -6.23
C ASP A 254 -20.18 5.92 -4.88
N THR A 255 -19.29 6.86 -4.60
CA THR A 255 -18.61 7.06 -3.31
C THR A 255 -19.16 8.32 -2.64
N THR A 256 -19.50 8.20 -1.35
CA THR A 256 -19.93 9.35 -0.55
C THR A 256 -18.77 10.29 -0.22
N ASN A 257 -19.09 11.55 0.09
CA ASN A 257 -18.09 12.51 0.56
C ASN A 257 -17.62 12.21 2.01
N ALA A 258 -16.76 13.07 2.55
CA ALA A 258 -16.23 12.96 3.92
C ALA A 258 -17.28 13.08 5.03
N ASN A 259 -18.51 13.51 4.71
CA ASN A 259 -19.63 13.58 5.64
C ASN A 259 -20.71 12.53 5.33
N GLY A 260 -20.44 11.56 4.46
CA GLY A 260 -21.39 10.49 4.16
C GLY A 260 -22.61 10.95 3.35
N LEU A 261 -22.45 11.87 2.40
CA LEU A 261 -23.50 12.29 1.47
C LEU A 261 -23.06 12.15 0.01
N PHE A 262 -24.02 11.92 -0.88
CA PHE A 262 -23.85 12.11 -2.32
C PHE A 262 -24.33 13.52 -2.67
N ILE A 263 -23.46 14.41 -3.19
CA ILE A 263 -23.77 15.84 -3.35
C ILE A 263 -23.70 16.37 -4.79
N THR A 264 -23.16 15.58 -5.73
CA THR A 264 -23.02 15.99 -7.13
C THR A 264 -24.00 15.24 -8.02
N SER A 265 -23.79 13.94 -8.16
CA SER A 265 -24.58 12.99 -8.95
C SER A 265 -24.17 11.57 -8.55
N LEU A 266 -24.93 10.57 -8.98
CA LEU A 266 -24.51 9.18 -8.94
C LEU A 266 -23.91 8.75 -10.27
N SER A 267 -22.85 7.96 -10.22
CA SER A 267 -22.24 7.33 -11.39
C SER A 267 -23.18 6.30 -12.03
N ALA A 268 -24.00 5.62 -11.24
CA ALA A 268 -25.10 4.78 -11.71
C ALA A 268 -26.32 4.88 -10.78
N PRO A 269 -27.55 4.69 -11.29
CA PRO A 269 -28.73 4.58 -10.45
C PRO A 269 -28.65 3.39 -9.47
N ILE A 270 -29.33 3.51 -8.34
CA ILE A 270 -29.41 2.45 -7.31
C ILE A 270 -30.20 1.23 -7.84
N THR A 271 -31.17 1.46 -8.72
CA THR A 271 -31.98 0.41 -9.35
C THR A 271 -32.09 0.61 -10.86
N THR A 272 -32.47 -0.41 -11.62
CA THR A 272 -32.72 -0.34 -13.07
C THR A 272 -34.20 -0.25 -13.43
N ILE A 273 -35.07 -0.27 -12.43
CA ILE A 273 -36.52 -0.11 -12.58
C ILE A 273 -36.94 1.14 -11.83
N SER A 274 -37.94 1.87 -12.35
CA SER A 274 -38.49 3.03 -11.66
C SER A 274 -38.94 2.65 -10.25
N SER A 275 -38.78 3.55 -9.30
CA SER A 275 -39.17 3.34 -7.92
C SER A 275 -39.81 4.59 -7.34
N ASP A 276 -40.64 4.43 -6.32
CA ASP A 276 -41.16 5.53 -5.50
C ASP A 276 -40.89 5.17 -4.04
N HIS A 277 -39.77 5.64 -3.49
CA HIS A 277 -39.34 5.25 -2.16
C HIS A 277 -39.55 6.36 -1.12
N TRP A 278 -39.87 5.97 0.12
CA TRP A 278 -39.95 6.93 1.21
C TRP A 278 -38.58 7.54 1.51
N THR A 279 -38.55 8.85 1.79
CA THR A 279 -37.33 9.54 2.22
C THR A 279 -37.56 10.44 3.42
N GLY A 280 -38.61 11.28 3.42
CA GLY A 280 -38.78 12.36 4.40
C GLY A 280 -37.69 13.46 4.31
N LEU A 281 -36.89 13.45 3.24
CA LEU A 281 -35.82 14.43 3.00
C LEU A 281 -36.36 15.62 2.21
N ASN A 282 -35.73 16.78 2.32
CA ASN A 282 -35.76 17.82 1.28
C ASN A 282 -34.78 17.46 0.15
N LEU A 283 -34.78 18.24 -0.93
CA LEU A 283 -33.88 18.03 -2.07
C LEU A 283 -32.39 18.12 -1.70
N ASP A 284 -32.07 18.74 -0.56
CA ASP A 284 -30.72 19.12 -0.11
C ASP A 284 -30.22 18.32 1.11
N TRP A 285 -30.72 17.09 1.29
CA TRP A 285 -30.42 16.21 2.42
C TRP A 285 -30.84 16.73 3.81
N THR A 286 -31.51 17.87 3.93
CA THR A 286 -32.13 18.24 5.21
C THR A 286 -33.41 17.44 5.43
N SER A 287 -33.84 17.25 6.69
CA SER A 287 -35.11 16.58 6.97
C SER A 287 -36.30 17.51 6.74
N TYR A 288 -37.32 17.03 6.02
CA TYR A 288 -38.58 17.76 5.89
C TYR A 288 -39.53 17.36 7.03
N LEU A 289 -39.57 18.17 8.09
CA LEU A 289 -40.31 17.84 9.33
C LEU A 289 -41.81 17.62 9.12
N ASP A 290 -42.43 18.32 8.17
CA ASP A 290 -43.85 18.18 7.83
C ASP A 290 -44.09 17.16 6.69
N GLY A 291 -43.05 16.81 5.94
CA GLY A 291 -43.11 15.89 4.80
C GLY A 291 -42.71 14.46 5.14
N ALA A 292 -43.05 13.98 6.34
CA ALA A 292 -42.66 12.65 6.81
C ALA A 292 -43.84 11.89 7.42
N CYS A 293 -45.07 12.07 6.93
CA CYS A 293 -46.26 11.38 7.47
C CYS A 293 -46.38 11.52 8.99
N LEU A 294 -46.35 12.77 9.48
CA LEU A 294 -46.26 13.11 10.92
C LEU A 294 -45.16 12.32 11.65
N LYS A 295 -43.98 12.21 11.03
CA LYS A 295 -42.82 11.43 11.53
C LYS A 295 -43.11 9.93 11.59
N TRP A 296 -43.76 9.44 10.54
CA TRP A 296 -44.06 8.03 10.30
C TRP A 296 -45.03 7.45 11.32
N THR A 297 -45.96 8.27 11.84
CA THR A 297 -46.98 7.85 12.83
C THR A 297 -48.40 7.81 12.28
N THR A 298 -48.57 7.98 10.97
CA THR A 298 -49.88 7.97 10.32
C THR A 298 -49.81 7.43 8.90
N ASN A 299 -50.91 6.83 8.46
CA ASN A 299 -51.18 6.40 7.09
C ASN A 299 -52.49 7.01 6.58
N ALA A 300 -52.89 8.16 7.13
CA ALA A 300 -54.07 8.87 6.70
C ALA A 300 -53.95 9.34 5.24
N THR A 301 -55.08 9.37 4.52
CA THR A 301 -55.13 9.70 3.07
C THR A 301 -54.88 11.18 2.77
N PHE A 302 -55.01 12.05 3.76
CA PHE A 302 -54.77 13.49 3.66
C PHE A 302 -53.37 13.90 4.13
N GLU A 303 -52.64 12.99 4.76
CA GLU A 303 -51.27 13.22 5.19
C GLU A 303 -50.30 12.88 4.06
N LEU A 304 -49.20 13.62 4.01
CA LEU A 304 -48.23 13.51 2.94
C LEU A 304 -46.83 13.19 3.49
N GLY A 305 -46.10 12.37 2.74
CA GLY A 305 -44.71 12.02 2.99
C GLY A 305 -43.89 12.26 1.73
N ASN A 306 -42.65 12.69 1.88
CA ASN A 306 -41.79 12.96 0.75
C ASN A 306 -41.17 11.65 0.23
N THR A 307 -41.10 11.56 -1.10
CA THR A 307 -40.56 10.40 -1.81
C THR A 307 -39.52 10.79 -2.85
N GLY A 308 -38.60 9.87 -3.10
CA GLY A 308 -37.60 9.98 -4.16
C GLY A 308 -37.74 8.88 -5.20
N ASP A 309 -36.92 8.95 -6.24
CA ASP A 309 -36.77 7.90 -7.24
C ASP A 309 -35.32 7.40 -7.28
N ALA A 310 -35.13 6.11 -7.04
CA ALA A 310 -33.84 5.43 -7.07
C ALA A 310 -33.39 5.03 -8.50
N PHE A 311 -34.21 5.20 -9.54
CA PHE A 311 -33.85 5.05 -10.96
C PHE A 311 -33.33 6.37 -11.57
N THR A 312 -32.52 7.10 -10.81
CA THR A 312 -31.93 8.37 -11.24
C THR A 312 -30.45 8.41 -10.93
N GLN A 313 -29.74 9.28 -11.65
CA GLN A 313 -28.38 9.70 -11.30
C GLN A 313 -28.35 11.07 -10.63
N ASP A 314 -29.48 11.78 -10.60
CA ASP A 314 -29.60 13.10 -9.99
C ASP A 314 -29.97 13.01 -8.51
N ILE A 315 -29.19 13.66 -7.65
CA ILE A 315 -29.35 13.62 -6.20
C ILE A 315 -30.67 14.27 -5.76
N LEU A 316 -31.11 15.33 -6.42
CA LEU A 316 -32.37 15.99 -6.08
C LEU A 316 -33.54 15.02 -6.33
N THR A 317 -33.46 14.27 -7.43
CA THR A 317 -34.44 13.26 -7.78
C THR A 317 -34.44 12.09 -6.80
N LEU A 318 -33.25 11.66 -6.36
CA LEU A 318 -33.09 10.59 -5.36
C LEU A 318 -33.67 10.95 -4.00
N THR A 319 -33.48 12.19 -3.53
CA THR A 319 -33.90 12.60 -2.18
C THR A 319 -35.39 12.96 -2.11
N ALA A 320 -35.90 13.73 -3.07
CA ALA A 320 -37.27 14.27 -3.00
C ALA A 320 -37.92 14.53 -4.37
N GLY A 321 -37.39 13.98 -5.47
CA GLY A 321 -37.86 14.29 -6.83
C GLY A 321 -39.30 13.92 -7.14
N ARG A 322 -39.84 12.92 -6.44
CA ARG A 322 -41.24 12.50 -6.58
C ARG A 322 -42.18 13.33 -5.71
N GLY A 323 -41.63 14.17 -4.83
CA GLY A 323 -42.36 15.10 -3.98
C GLY A 323 -43.24 14.39 -2.96
N LEU A 324 -44.24 15.14 -2.49
CA LEU A 324 -45.19 14.72 -1.48
C LEU A 324 -46.19 13.72 -2.03
N GLN A 325 -46.26 12.55 -1.40
CA GLN A 325 -47.13 11.43 -1.73
C GLN A 325 -48.02 11.06 -0.55
N GLN A 326 -49.20 10.50 -0.82
CA GLN A 326 -50.14 10.10 0.23
C GLN A 326 -49.57 9.01 1.14
N CYS A 327 -49.60 9.23 2.45
CA CYS A 327 -49.11 8.28 3.45
C CYS A 327 -49.91 6.97 3.51
N SER A 328 -51.11 6.94 2.91
CA SER A 328 -51.94 5.75 2.78
C SER A 328 -51.46 4.75 1.73
N VAL A 329 -50.54 5.16 0.84
CA VAL A 329 -50.03 4.29 -0.23
C VAL A 329 -48.65 3.81 0.14
N ASN A 330 -48.43 2.50 0.07
CA ASN A 330 -47.14 1.90 0.33
C ASN A 330 -46.10 2.36 -0.71
N ARG A 331 -44.84 2.48 -0.28
CA ARG A 331 -43.71 2.94 -1.09
C ARG A 331 -42.49 2.07 -0.81
N GLU A 332 -41.61 1.91 -1.78
CA GLU A 332 -40.39 1.13 -1.58
C GLU A 332 -39.43 1.82 -0.59
N LEU A 333 -38.33 1.15 -0.25
CA LEU A 333 -37.29 1.67 0.62
C LEU A 333 -35.94 1.48 -0.06
N VAL A 334 -35.08 2.48 0.06
CA VAL A 334 -33.65 2.34 -0.24
C VAL A 334 -32.96 1.82 1.02
N CYS A 335 -32.43 0.61 0.96
CA CYS A 335 -31.79 -0.10 2.05
C CYS A 335 -30.27 -0.06 1.88
N VAL A 336 -29.57 0.41 2.92
CA VAL A 336 -28.14 0.73 2.90
C VAL A 336 -27.40 -0.11 3.95
N GLU A 337 -26.41 -0.88 3.51
CA GLU A 337 -25.58 -1.70 4.39
C GLU A 337 -24.77 -0.84 5.38
N GLN A 338 -24.56 -1.38 6.58
CA GLN A 338 -23.85 -0.77 7.70
C GLN A 338 -22.51 -1.47 7.95
#